data_AF-X1R827-F1
#
_entry.id   AF-X1R827-F1
#
_cell.length_a   1.000
_cell.length_b   1.000
_cell.length_c   1.000
_cell.angle_alpha   90.00
_cell.angle_beta   90.00
_cell.angle_gamma   90.00
#
_symmetry.space_group_name_H-M   'P 1'
#
loop_
_entity.id
_entity.type
_entity.pdbx_description
1 polymer ?
#
loop_
_entity_poly.entity_id
_entity_poly.type
_entity_poly.pdbx_seq_one_letter_code
_entity_poly.pdbx_strand_id
1 'polypeptide(L)' 'EEGIGCCWIGSFNRKKIKKILKIPEQYSADLVLALGYPLESPEYYDIEKGKSIKYNKDILGILHVPKRKLDDIIHINYF' A
#
# COMPACT_ATOMS: atom_id res chain seq x y z
N GLU A 1 13.79 9.50 1.26
CA GLU A 1 14.96 10.35 0.97
C GLU A 1 14.55 11.78 0.63
N GLU A 2 13.57 12.01 -0.26
CA GLU A 2 13.09 13.37 -0.64
C GLU A 2 12.00 14.00 0.27
N GLY A 3 11.66 13.40 1.41
CA GLY A 3 10.55 13.86 2.26
C GLY A 3 9.14 13.71 1.65
N ILE A 4 9.02 13.03 0.51
CA ILE A 4 7.75 12.76 -0.18
C ILE A 4 7.22 11.38 0.25
N GLY A 5 5.95 11.35 0.65
CA GLY A 5 5.19 10.12 0.86
C GLY A 5 4.50 9.67 -0.42
N CYS A 6 4.16 8.39 -0.48
CA CYS A 6 3.43 7.85 -1.61
C CYS A 6 2.37 6.81 -1.22
N CYS A 7 1.37 6.64 -2.08
CA CYS A 7 0.40 5.55 -1.98
C CYS A 7 0.20 4.90 -3.36
N TRP A 8 0.33 3.57 -3.40
CA TRP A 8 0.06 2.77 -4.59
C TRP A 8 -1.43 2.42 -4.65
N ILE A 9 -2.10 2.91 -5.69
CA ILE A 9 -3.53 2.69 -5.88
C ILE A 9 -3.72 1.72 -7.04
N GLY A 10 -4.04 0.46 -6.73
CA GLY A 10 -4.46 -0.55 -7.71
C GLY A 10 -5.96 -0.59 -7.99
N SER A 11 -6.76 -0.07 -7.05
CA SER A 11 -8.22 0.02 -7.15
C SER A 11 -8.66 1.35 -7.75
N PHE A 12 -8.52 1.50 -9.06
CA PHE A 12 -8.94 2.69 -9.80
C PHE A 12 -9.66 2.34 -11.10
N ASN A 13 -10.36 3.32 -11.68
CA ASN A 13 -11.05 3.14 -12.96
C ASN A 13 -10.07 3.22 -14.14
N ARG A 14 -9.55 2.07 -14.56
CA ARG A 14 -8.60 1.92 -15.67
C ARG A 14 -9.10 2.55 -16.99
N LYS A 15 -10.38 2.33 -17.35
CA LYS A 15 -10.97 2.91 -18.57
C LYS A 15 -10.97 4.43 -18.53
N LYS A 16 -11.34 5.02 -17.39
CA LYS A 16 -11.35 6.48 -17.19
C LYS A 16 -9.93 7.06 -17.25
N ILE A 17 -8.96 6.43 -16.58
CA ILE A 17 -7.55 6.87 -16.63
C ILE A 17 -6.98 6.77 -18.05
N LYS A 18 -7.23 5.68 -18.78
CA LYS A 18 -6.79 5.51 -20.18
C LYS A 18 -7.26 6.67 -21.05
N LYS A 19 -8.52 7.09 -20.89
CA LYS A 19 -9.10 8.22 -21.62
C LYS A 19 -8.49 9.57 -21.22
N ILE A 20 -8.35 9.84 -19.93
CA ILE A 20 -7.84 11.13 -19.41
C ILE A 20 -6.39 11.35 -19.85
N LEU A 21 -5.55 10.32 -19.67
CA LEU A 21 -4.12 10.39 -19.98
C LEU A 21 -3.79 10.05 -21.44
N LYS A 22 -4.82 9.75 -22.27
CA LYS A 22 -4.68 9.36 -23.68
C LYS A 22 -3.68 8.21 -23.88
N ILE A 23 -3.75 7.20 -23.01
CA ILE A 23 -2.84 6.05 -23.04
C ILE A 23 -3.13 5.23 -24.31
N PRO A 24 -2.12 4.93 -25.15
CA PRO A 24 -2.30 4.12 -26.36
C PRO A 24 -2.90 2.74 -26.10
N GLU A 25 -3.51 2.15 -27.13
CA GLU A 25 -4.29 0.92 -26.97
C GLU A 25 -3.46 -0.26 -26.45
N GLN A 26 -2.22 -0.38 -26.93
CA GLN A 26 -1.26 -1.41 -26.54
C GLN A 26 -0.74 -1.29 -25.10
N TYR A 27 -1.07 -0.20 -24.39
CA TYR A 27 -0.64 0.01 -23.01
C TYR A 27 -1.81 -0.02 -22.02
N SER A 28 -1.49 -0.43 -20.80
CA SER A 28 -2.36 -0.40 -19.63
C SER A 28 -1.64 0.24 -18.45
N ALA A 29 -2.42 0.83 -17.55
CA ALA A 29 -1.93 1.29 -16.26
C ALA A 29 -2.26 0.22 -15.20
N ASP A 30 -1.24 -0.24 -14.48
CA ASP A 30 -1.40 -1.22 -13.40
C ASP A 30 -1.68 -0.54 -12.06
N LEU A 31 -0.99 0.58 -11.82
CA LEU A 31 -1.04 1.37 -10.58
C LEU A 31 -1.12 2.86 -10.90
N VAL A 32 -1.73 3.60 -9.98
CA VAL A 32 -1.60 5.07 -9.88
C VAL A 32 -0.80 5.37 -8.62
N LEU A 33 0.22 6.22 -8.75
CA LEU A 33 1.05 6.66 -7.63
C LEU A 33 0.58 8.04 -7.19
N ALA A 34 -0.01 8.14 -6.00
CA ALA A 34 -0.25 9.42 -5.36
C ALA A 34 1.04 9.86 -4.64
N LEU A 35 1.49 11.09 -4.89
CA LEU A 35 2.68 11.69 -4.30
C LEU A 35 2.31 12.96 -3.56
N GLY A 36 2.94 13.21 -2.41
CA GLY A 36 2.76 14.43 -1.65
C GLY A 36 3.61 14.47 -0.39
N TYR A 37 3.68 15.63 0.25
CA TYR A 37 4.32 15.75 1.55
C TYR A 37 3.45 15.09 2.63
N PRO A 38 4.00 14.18 3.46
CA PRO A 38 3.23 13.49 4.48
C PRO A 38 2.59 14.45 5.48
N LEU A 39 1.33 14.21 5.83
CA LEU A 39 0.61 14.88 6.92
C LEU A 39 0.25 13.91 8.06
N GLU A 40 0.64 12.64 7.94
CA GLU A 40 0.36 11.58 8.90
C GLU A 40 1.65 10.80 9.22
N SER A 41 1.69 10.19 10.40
CA SER A 41 2.80 9.34 10.86
C SER A 41 2.26 7.95 11.21
N PRO A 42 2.14 7.03 10.23
CA PRO A 42 1.62 5.69 10.46
C PRO A 42 2.57 4.86 11.33
N GLU A 43 2.01 4.00 12.18
CA GLU A 43 2.75 3.10 13.05
C GLU A 43 2.51 1.65 12.62
N TYR A 44 3.55 0.82 12.73
CA TYR A 44 3.45 -0.61 12.46
C TYR A 44 3.89 -1.42 13.67
N TYR A 45 3.32 -2.61 13.80
CA TYR A 45 3.68 -3.56 14.84
C TYR A 45 3.52 -4.98 14.33
N ASP A 46 4.28 -5.89 14.93
CA ASP A 46 4.20 -7.31 14.61
C ASP A 46 2.94 -7.93 15.22
N ILE A 47 2.30 -8.80 14.44
CA ILE A 47 1.19 -9.64 14.90
C ILE A 47 1.64 -11.09 15.07
N GLU A 48 0.93 -11.81 15.94
CA GLU A 48 1.04 -13.26 16.00
C GLU A 48 0.44 -13.91 14.75
N LYS A 49 0.96 -15.09 14.40
CA LYS A 49 0.47 -15.88 13.28
C LYS A 49 -1.04 -16.13 13.37
N GLY A 50 -1.75 -15.93 12.27
CA GLY A 50 -3.20 -16.12 12.17
C GLY A 50 -4.05 -14.95 12.68
N LYS A 51 -3.45 -13.89 13.24
CA LYS A 51 -4.18 -12.66 13.58
C LYS A 51 -4.47 -11.82 12.33
N SER A 52 -5.39 -10.87 12.49
CA SER A 52 -5.83 -9.98 11.41
C SER A 52 -4.74 -9.02 10.95
N ILE A 53 -4.61 -8.85 9.63
CA ILE A 53 -3.73 -7.84 8.99
C ILE A 53 -4.47 -6.54 8.65
N LYS A 54 -5.73 -6.40 9.07
CA LYS A 54 -6.55 -5.22 8.73
C LYS A 54 -6.03 -4.00 9.48
N TYR A 55 -5.60 -2.99 8.73
CA TYR A 55 -5.22 -1.69 9.31
C TYR A 55 -6.44 -0.95 9.84
N ASN A 56 -6.21 -0.06 10.80
CA ASN A 56 -7.25 0.81 11.37
C ASN A 56 -6.65 2.16 11.74
N LYS A 57 -7.51 3.16 11.91
CA LYS A 57 -7.13 4.50 12.35
C LYS A 57 -7.73 4.73 13.72
N ASP A 58 -6.90 5.13 14.68
CA ASP A 58 -7.35 5.34 16.05
C ASP A 58 -8.01 6.73 16.23
N ILE A 59 -8.42 7.02 17.47
CA ILE A 59 -9.08 8.28 17.83
C ILE A 59 -8.15 9.51 17.70
N LEU A 60 -6.83 9.29 17.75
CA LEU A 60 -5.82 10.34 17.56
C LEU A 60 -5.47 10.53 16.08
N GLY A 61 -6.02 9.70 15.19
CA GLY A 61 -5.76 9.76 13.76
C GLY A 61 -4.50 9.00 13.33
N ILE A 62 -3.90 8.18 14.20
CA ILE A 62 -2.73 7.37 13.83
C ILE A 62 -3.21 6.14 13.07
N LEU A 63 -2.60 5.90 11.90
CA LEU A 63 -2.85 4.70 11.10
C LEU A 63 -1.99 3.55 11.63
N HIS A 64 -2.65 2.55 12.20
CA HIS A 64 -2.05 1.34 12.73
C HIS A 64 -2.00 0.26 11.65
N VAL A 65 -0.79 -0.22 11.32
CA VAL A 65 -0.51 -1.17 10.23
C VAL A 65 0.06 -2.48 10.80
N PRO A 66 -0.77 -3.51 11.01
CA PRO A 66 -0.29 -4.80 11.53
C PRO A 66 0.58 -5.53 10.49
N LYS A 67 1.74 -6.04 10.90
CA LYS A 67 2.70 -6.73 10.02
C LYS A 67 2.97 -8.16 10.50
N ARG A 68 3.09 -9.09 9.55
CA ARG A 68 3.55 -10.46 9.85
C ARG A 68 5.02 -10.42 10.21
N LYS A 69 5.43 -11.25 11.17
CA LYS A 69 6.84 -11.42 11.54
C LYS A 69 7.60 -12.09 10.40
N LEU A 70 8.91 -11.86 10.35
CA LEU A 70 9.79 -12.48 9.36
C LEU A 70 9.72 -14.01 9.42
N ASP A 71 9.77 -14.58 10.62
CA ASP A 71 9.73 -16.03 10.86
C ASP A 71 8.43 -16.69 10.37
N ASP A 72 7.35 -15.90 10.21
CA ASP A 72 6.08 -16.39 9.69
C ASP A 72 6.01 -16.43 8.15
N ILE A 73 6.92 -15.75 7.47
CA ILE A 73 6.92 -15.59 5.99
C ILE A 73 8.19 -16.09 5.32
N ILE A 74 9.20 -16.48 6.09
CA ILE A 74 10.45 -17.02 5.55
C ILE A 74 10.33 -18.52 5.26
N HIS A 75 10.86 -18.93 4.10
CA HIS A 75 10.91 -20.30 3.64
C HIS A 75 12.36 -20.65 3.29
N ILE A 76 12.87 -21.76 3.82
CA ILE A 76 14.26 -22.21 3.59
C ILE A 76 14.19 -23.55 2.84
N ASN A 77 14.87 -23.62 1.69
CA ASN A 77 14.88 -24.72 0.72
C ASN A 77 13.56 -24.98 -0.01
N TYR A 78 12.42 -24.88 0.66
CA TYR A 78 11.11 -25.20 0.10
C TYR A 78 10.02 -24.27 0.63
N PHE A 79 8.97 -24.09 -0.16
CA PHE A 79 7.76 -23.37 0.22
C PHE A 79 6.87 -24.21 1.14
#